data_AF-A0A1Q4FIJ0-F1
#
_entry.id   AF-A0A1Q4FIJ0-F1
#
_cell.length_a   1.000
_cell.length_b   1.000
_cell.length_c   1.000
_cell.angle_alpha   90.00
_cell.angle_beta   90.00
_cell.angle_gamma   90.00
#
_symmetry.space_group_name_H-M   'P 1'
#
loop_
_entity.id
_entity.type
_entity.pdbx_description
1 polymer ?
#
loop_
_entity_poly.entity_id
_entity_poly.type
_entity_poly.pdbx_seq_one_letter_code
_entity_poly.pdbx_strand_id
1 'polypeptide(L)'
;MRLDPTKHIDVARRFHERMFGTVPPPARQIEKLRGIEGGWVKKRYAEIAGAAGIEWNGRQALPRRYQDALGFATSTLYGLCEAVIVAAGYSPSIGFIHAGDRRSLVFDLADTVKFSTVVPLAFEIAGCDTSDVRGEIRRACRDMFRKHRLIDTLFDNLEYAIECG
;
A
#
# COMPACT_ATOMS: atom_id res chain seq x y z
N MET A 1 -5.92 7.82 20.55
CA MET A 1 -6.54 7.44 19.27
C MET A 1 -6.67 5.93 19.10
N ARG A 2 -5.58 5.15 19.04
CA ARG A 2 -5.65 3.68 18.90
C ARG A 2 -6.36 2.94 20.03
N LEU A 3 -6.27 3.45 21.27
CA LEU A 3 -6.89 2.83 22.45
C LEU A 3 -8.37 3.21 22.64
N ASP A 4 -8.86 4.18 21.87
CA ASP A 4 -10.27 4.56 21.84
C ASP A 4 -10.93 3.82 20.67
N PRO A 5 -11.85 2.87 20.93
CA PRO A 5 -12.42 2.03 19.88
C PRO A 5 -13.13 2.82 18.77
N THR A 6 -13.79 3.93 19.13
CA THR A 6 -14.51 4.77 18.16
C THR A 6 -13.51 5.50 17.28
N LYS A 7 -12.55 6.21 17.89
CA LYS A 7 -11.54 6.96 17.13
C LYS A 7 -10.64 6.05 16.29
N HIS A 8 -10.32 4.86 16.80
CA HIS A 8 -9.54 3.87 16.05
C HIS A 8 -10.26 3.47 14.75
N ILE A 9 -11.55 3.13 14.83
CA ILE A 9 -12.30 2.74 13.63
C ILE A 9 -12.42 3.90 12.63
N ASP A 10 -12.63 5.12 13.10
CA ASP A 10 -12.74 6.27 12.20
C ASP A 10 -11.43 6.56 11.46
N VAL A 11 -10.27 6.36 12.10
CA VAL A 11 -8.95 6.44 11.44
C VAL A 11 -8.78 5.35 10.40
N ALA A 12 -9.15 4.11 10.75
CA ALA A 12 -9.09 3.00 9.81
C ALA A 12 -9.97 3.25 8.57
N ARG A 13 -11.16 3.83 8.75
CA ARG A 13 -12.05 4.23 7.65
C ARG A 13 -11.41 5.29 6.75
N ARG A 14 -10.74 6.28 7.32
CA ARG A 14 -10.04 7.33 6.56
C ARG A 14 -8.86 6.80 5.75
N PHE A 15 -8.10 5.83 6.29
CA PHE A 15 -7.09 5.10 5.50
C PHE A 15 -7.72 4.36 4.30
N HIS A 16 -8.83 3.66 4.53
CA HIS A 16 -9.56 2.97 3.46
C HIS A 16 -10.12 3.95 2.42
N GLU A 17 -10.59 5.13 2.83
CA GLU A 17 -11.04 6.17 1.92
C GLU A 17 -9.91 6.63 0.98
N ARG A 18 -8.71 6.87 1.52
CA ARG A 18 -7.52 7.18 0.70
C ARG A 18 -7.14 6.03 -0.23
N MET A 19 -7.22 4.79 0.24
CA MET A 19 -6.94 3.59 -0.55
C MET A 19 -7.93 3.37 -1.70
N PHE A 20 -9.23 3.54 -1.44
CA PHE A 20 -10.29 3.28 -2.41
C PHE A 20 -10.57 4.47 -3.32
N GLY A 21 -10.20 5.68 -2.91
CA GLY A 21 -10.60 6.94 -3.56
C GLY A 21 -12.07 7.30 -3.33
N THR A 22 -12.75 6.59 -2.44
CA THR A 22 -14.18 6.77 -2.11
C THR A 22 -14.43 6.40 -0.66
N VAL A 23 -15.42 7.04 -0.03
CA VAL A 23 -15.82 6.74 1.35
C VAL A 23 -16.24 5.26 1.48
N PRO A 24 -15.60 4.47 2.36
CA PRO A 24 -16.00 3.08 2.58
C PRO A 24 -17.37 3.02 3.30
N PRO A 25 -18.13 1.92 3.12
CA PRO A 25 -19.37 1.71 3.87
C PRO A 25 -19.16 1.88 5.39
N PRO A 26 -20.17 2.39 6.12
CA PRO A 26 -20.09 2.49 7.56
C PRO A 26 -19.74 1.14 8.19
N ALA A 27 -18.74 1.14 9.07
CA ALA A 27 -18.32 -0.05 9.80
C ALA A 27 -18.13 0.30 11.27
N ARG A 28 -18.58 -0.60 12.14
CA ARG A 28 -18.39 -0.53 13.61
C ARG A 28 -17.35 -1.52 14.12
N GLN A 29 -16.74 -2.30 13.21
CA GLN A 29 -15.74 -3.31 13.52
C GLN A 29 -14.68 -3.33 12.42
N ILE A 30 -13.41 -3.48 12.79
CA ILE A 30 -12.28 -3.44 11.86
C ILE A 30 -12.30 -4.63 10.89
N GLU A 31 -12.81 -5.77 11.33
CA GLU A 31 -12.94 -7.01 10.55
C GLU A 31 -13.84 -6.82 9.33
N LYS A 32 -14.89 -5.99 9.47
CA LYS A 32 -15.78 -5.68 8.35
C LYS A 32 -15.07 -4.88 7.27
N LEU A 33 -14.24 -3.91 7.65
CA LEU A 33 -13.42 -3.13 6.72
C LEU A 33 -12.40 -4.03 6.00
N ARG A 34 -11.69 -4.88 6.75
CA ARG A 34 -10.73 -5.85 6.19
C ARG A 34 -11.36 -6.82 5.19
N GLY A 35 -12.62 -7.21 5.41
CA GLY A 35 -13.37 -8.03 4.44
C GLY A 35 -13.63 -7.30 3.12
N ILE A 36 -13.98 -6.01 3.18
CA ILE A 36 -14.17 -5.15 2.00
C ILE A 36 -12.84 -4.94 1.28
N GLU A 37 -11.79 -4.63 2.05
CA GLU A 37 -10.42 -4.46 1.58
C GLU A 37 -9.93 -5.71 0.83
N GLY A 38 -10.12 -6.91 1.39
CA GLY A 38 -9.69 -8.15 0.77
C GLY A 38 -10.32 -8.38 -0.62
N GLY A 39 -11.62 -8.11 -0.76
CA GLY A 39 -12.31 -8.18 -2.04
C GLY A 39 -11.79 -7.14 -3.05
N TRP A 40 -11.60 -5.91 -2.59
CA TRP A 40 -11.06 -4.81 -3.42
C TRP A 40 -9.62 -5.11 -3.89
N VAL A 41 -8.76 -5.58 -2.99
CA VAL A 41 -7.36 -5.97 -3.27
C VAL A 41 -7.30 -7.09 -4.29
N LYS A 42 -8.13 -8.14 -4.13
CA LYS A 42 -8.17 -9.26 -5.08
C LYS A 42 -8.55 -8.79 -6.48
N LYS A 43 -9.57 -7.94 -6.58
CA LYS A 43 -10.00 -7.35 -7.86
C LYS A 43 -8.87 -6.52 -8.49
N ARG A 44 -8.21 -5.69 -7.69
CA ARG A 44 -7.17 -4.79 -8.20
C ARG A 44 -5.93 -5.53 -8.71
N TYR A 45 -5.50 -6.58 -8.02
CA TYR A 45 -4.44 -7.45 -8.53
C TYR A 45 -4.85 -8.17 -9.82
N ALA A 46 -6.10 -8.66 -9.93
CA ALA A 46 -6.58 -9.32 -11.13
C ALA A 46 -6.59 -8.37 -12.35
N GLU A 47 -7.01 -7.13 -12.17
CA GLU A 47 -6.96 -6.09 -13.21
C GLU A 47 -5.52 -5.81 -13.66
N ILE A 48 -4.60 -5.59 -12.71
CA ILE A 48 -3.20 -5.25 -13.01
C ILE A 48 -2.49 -6.44 -13.66
N ALA A 49 -2.68 -7.65 -13.15
CA ALA A 49 -2.11 -8.85 -13.74
C ALA A 49 -2.68 -9.10 -15.15
N GLY A 50 -3.99 -8.92 -15.33
CA GLY A 50 -4.65 -9.07 -16.63
C GLY A 50 -4.14 -8.07 -17.67
N ALA A 51 -3.86 -6.83 -17.27
CA ALA A 51 -3.23 -5.83 -18.15
C ALA A 51 -1.81 -6.23 -18.59
N ALA A 52 -1.12 -7.06 -17.81
CA ALA A 52 0.17 -7.67 -18.15
C ALA A 52 0.03 -9.05 -18.83
N GLY A 53 -1.19 -9.47 -19.19
CA GLY A 53 -1.46 -10.77 -19.82
C GLY A 53 -1.33 -11.97 -18.87
N ILE A 54 -1.45 -11.75 -17.55
CA ILE A 54 -1.30 -12.78 -16.52
C ILE A 54 -2.62 -12.99 -15.78
N GLU A 55 -3.03 -14.25 -15.63
CA GLU A 55 -4.15 -14.60 -14.76
C GLU A 55 -3.73 -14.52 -13.28
N TRP A 56 -4.52 -13.79 -12.48
CA TRP A 56 -4.25 -13.65 -11.05
C TRP A 56 -4.84 -14.79 -10.22
N ASN A 57 -3.98 -15.74 -9.84
CA ASN A 57 -4.30 -16.84 -8.91
C ASN A 57 -3.63 -16.67 -7.54
N GLY A 58 -3.29 -15.42 -7.19
CA GLY A 58 -2.54 -15.07 -5.99
C GLY A 58 -1.04 -14.99 -6.23
N ARG A 59 -0.34 -14.31 -5.32
CA ARG A 59 1.09 -14.00 -5.48
C ARG A 59 1.96 -15.24 -5.67
N GLN A 60 1.69 -16.32 -4.95
CA GLN A 60 2.50 -17.55 -5.01
C GLN A 60 2.36 -18.30 -6.36
N ALA A 61 1.28 -18.05 -7.10
CA ALA A 61 1.06 -18.64 -8.42
C ALA A 61 1.73 -17.86 -9.56
N LEU A 62 2.22 -16.64 -9.29
CA LEU A 62 2.92 -15.84 -10.29
C LEU A 62 4.26 -16.49 -10.68
N PRO A 63 4.78 -16.27 -11.90
CA PRO A 63 6.15 -16.60 -12.21
C PRO A 63 7.10 -15.90 -11.23
N ARG A 64 8.20 -16.57 -10.86
CA ARG A 64 9.15 -16.11 -9.84
C ARG A 64 9.60 -14.66 -10.06
N ARG A 65 9.80 -14.27 -11.32
CA ARG A 65 10.19 -12.92 -11.72
C ARG A 65 9.21 -11.85 -11.24
N TYR A 66 7.90 -12.07 -11.40
CA TYR A 66 6.85 -11.15 -10.95
C TYR A 66 6.73 -11.12 -9.43
N GLN A 67 6.91 -12.28 -8.77
CA GLN A 67 6.93 -12.35 -7.31
C GLN A 67 8.06 -11.52 -6.70
N ASP A 68 9.25 -11.64 -7.29
CA ASP A 68 10.44 -10.89 -6.92
C ASP A 68 10.20 -9.40 -7.17
N ALA A 69 9.76 -9.00 -8.38
CA ALA A 69 9.48 -7.61 -8.73
C ALA A 69 8.51 -6.94 -7.74
N LEU A 70 7.37 -7.59 -7.44
CA LEU A 70 6.40 -7.11 -6.45
C LEU A 70 7.03 -6.97 -5.05
N GLY A 71 7.88 -7.92 -4.66
CA GLY A 71 8.59 -7.88 -3.39
C GLY A 71 9.53 -6.68 -3.29
N PHE A 72 10.32 -6.42 -4.34
CA PHE A 72 11.25 -5.30 -4.36
C PHE A 72 10.52 -3.95 -4.42
N ALA A 73 9.47 -3.85 -5.22
CA ALA A 73 8.65 -2.65 -5.35
C ALA A 73 7.98 -2.28 -4.02
N THR A 74 7.28 -3.23 -3.40
CA THR A 74 6.60 -2.99 -2.11
C THR A 74 7.60 -2.73 -0.98
N SER A 75 8.73 -3.46 -0.91
CA SER A 75 9.78 -3.18 0.06
C SER A 75 10.36 -1.76 -0.07
N THR A 76 10.55 -1.30 -1.31
CA THR A 76 11.03 0.06 -1.58
C THR A 76 10.01 1.12 -1.13
N LEU A 77 8.71 0.88 -1.35
CA LEU A 77 7.65 1.75 -0.84
C LEU A 77 7.59 1.75 0.70
N TYR A 78 7.75 0.59 1.34
CA TYR A 78 7.71 0.49 2.80
C TYR A 78 8.82 1.30 3.45
N GLY A 79 10.03 1.29 2.89
CA GLY A 79 11.12 2.15 3.39
C GLY A 79 10.79 3.65 3.30
N LEU A 80 10.10 4.07 2.23
CA LEU A 80 9.64 5.46 2.10
C LEU A 80 8.55 5.81 3.13
N CYS A 81 7.57 4.92 3.30
CA CYS A 81 6.48 5.11 4.25
C CYS A 81 7.01 5.16 5.69
N GLU A 82 7.95 4.29 6.04
CA GLU A 82 8.59 4.30 7.36
C GLU A 82 9.34 5.61 7.62
N ALA A 83 10.07 6.14 6.62
CA ALA A 83 10.74 7.43 6.73
C ALA A 83 9.74 8.59 6.95
N VAL A 84 8.62 8.61 6.21
CA VAL A 84 7.56 9.63 6.38
C VAL A 84 6.93 9.55 7.77
N ILE A 85 6.59 8.33 8.23
CA ILE A 85 5.99 8.11 9.55
C ILE A 85 6.91 8.62 10.67
N VAL A 86 8.20 8.29 10.61
CA VAL A 86 9.18 8.74 11.61
C VAL A 86 9.40 10.24 11.54
N ALA A 87 9.48 10.82 10.34
CA ALA A 87 9.62 12.26 10.15
C ALA A 87 8.39 13.04 10.67
N ALA A 88 7.19 12.48 10.57
CA ALA A 88 5.96 13.01 11.14
C ALA A 88 5.85 12.83 12.67
N GLY A 89 6.81 12.14 13.31
CA GLY A 89 6.82 11.93 14.77
C GLY A 89 5.93 10.78 15.24
N TYR A 90 5.47 9.90 14.35
CA TYR A 90 4.64 8.74 14.69
C TYR A 90 5.46 7.45 14.81
N SER A 91 4.92 6.46 15.54
CA SER A 91 5.55 5.15 15.67
C SER A 91 5.14 4.21 14.52
N PRO A 92 6.07 3.63 13.75
CA PRO A 92 5.78 2.65 12.70
C PRO A 92 5.02 1.40 13.17
N SER A 93 5.11 1.06 14.45
CA SER A 93 4.53 -0.16 15.01
C SER A 93 3.05 -0.04 15.39
N ILE A 94 2.50 1.18 15.44
CA ILE A 94 1.12 1.43 15.89
C ILE A 94 0.21 1.65 14.67
N GLY A 95 -0.18 0.55 14.03
CA GLY A 95 -1.17 0.57 12.95
C GLY A 95 -2.61 0.72 13.47
N PHE A 96 -3.52 0.99 12.55
CA PHE A 96 -4.97 1.10 12.69
C PHE A 96 -5.70 -0.05 11.96
N ILE A 97 -5.21 -0.50 10.82
CA ILE A 97 -5.78 -1.65 10.08
C ILE A 97 -4.95 -2.90 10.37
N HIS A 98 -3.63 -2.79 10.20
CA HIS A 98 -2.68 -3.82 10.58
C HIS A 98 -2.33 -3.77 12.07
N ALA A 99 -2.01 -4.92 12.65
CA ALA A 99 -1.64 -5.06 14.06
C ALA A 99 -0.63 -6.19 14.26
N GLY A 100 0.22 -6.07 15.28
CA GLY A 100 1.14 -7.14 15.70
C GLY A 100 2.47 -7.21 14.94
N ASP A 101 2.69 -6.36 13.92
CA ASP A 101 4.00 -6.21 13.25
C ASP A 101 4.60 -4.84 13.61
N ARG A 102 5.94 -4.78 13.73
CA ARG A 102 6.71 -3.54 13.94
C ARG A 102 6.51 -2.49 12.84
N ARG A 103 5.94 -2.87 11.70
CA ARG A 103 5.61 -2.04 10.52
C ARG A 103 4.10 -1.88 10.33
N SER A 104 3.27 -2.10 11.34
CA SER A 104 1.81 -2.05 11.17
C SER A 104 1.33 -0.73 10.54
N LEU A 105 1.82 0.43 10.98
CA LEU A 105 1.44 1.71 10.39
C LEU A 105 2.05 1.93 8.99
N VAL A 106 3.23 1.34 8.74
CA VAL A 106 3.87 1.36 7.42
C VAL A 106 2.99 0.65 6.39
N PHE A 107 2.39 -0.47 6.75
CA PHE A 107 1.46 -1.20 5.87
C PHE A 107 0.18 -0.41 5.62
N ASP A 108 -0.42 0.17 6.66
CA ASP A 108 -1.63 1.00 6.51
C ASP A 108 -1.40 2.17 5.55
N LEU A 109 -0.28 2.87 5.71
CA LEU A 109 0.05 4.01 4.86
C LEU A 109 0.41 3.58 3.44
N ALA A 110 1.22 2.54 3.27
CA ALA A 110 1.60 2.05 1.94
C ALA A 110 0.39 1.59 1.12
N ASP A 111 -0.62 1.03 1.78
CA ASP A 111 -1.83 0.53 1.13
C ASP A 111 -2.67 1.64 0.48
N THR A 112 -2.52 2.88 0.96
CA THR A 112 -3.17 4.06 0.35
C THR A 112 -2.68 4.38 -1.06
N VAL A 113 -1.48 3.92 -1.44
CA VAL A 113 -0.85 4.29 -2.73
C VAL A 113 -0.32 3.10 -3.53
N LYS A 114 -0.12 1.92 -2.94
CA LYS A 114 0.62 0.83 -3.60
C LYS A 114 0.01 0.39 -4.94
N PHE A 115 -1.31 0.40 -5.06
CA PHE A 115 -2.02 -0.04 -6.27
C PHE A 115 -2.16 1.02 -7.37
N SER A 116 -1.94 2.30 -7.04
CA SER A 116 -1.83 3.38 -8.02
C SER A 116 -0.38 3.65 -8.42
N THR A 117 0.60 3.05 -7.74
CA THR A 117 2.03 3.33 -7.92
C THR A 117 2.85 2.06 -8.18
N VAL A 118 3.38 1.44 -7.13
CA VAL A 118 4.46 0.45 -7.23
C VAL A 118 4.00 -0.93 -7.70
N VAL A 119 2.73 -1.29 -7.51
CA VAL A 119 2.21 -2.59 -7.96
C VAL A 119 2.11 -2.65 -9.49
N PRO A 120 1.45 -1.71 -10.20
CA PRO A 120 1.48 -1.66 -11.66
C PRO A 120 2.91 -1.63 -12.23
N LEU A 121 3.77 -0.76 -11.66
CA LEU A 121 5.17 -0.63 -12.07
C LEU A 121 5.94 -1.97 -11.96
N ALA A 122 5.64 -2.76 -10.92
CA ALA A 122 6.27 -4.06 -10.74
C ALA A 122 5.90 -5.06 -11.84
N PHE A 123 4.63 -5.06 -12.27
CA PHE A 123 4.18 -5.90 -13.37
C PHE A 123 4.79 -5.47 -14.71
N GLU A 124 4.86 -4.16 -14.95
CA GLU A 124 5.48 -3.60 -16.17
C GLU A 124 6.94 -4.06 -16.32
N ILE A 125 7.78 -3.79 -15.30
CA ILE A 125 9.21 -4.13 -15.34
C ILE A 125 9.46 -5.65 -15.36
N ALA A 126 8.59 -6.43 -14.70
CA ALA A 126 8.68 -7.88 -14.75
C ALA A 126 8.37 -8.45 -16.16
N GLY A 127 7.59 -7.73 -16.97
CA GLY A 127 7.27 -8.08 -18.35
C GLY A 127 8.32 -7.66 -19.38
N CYS A 128 9.19 -6.71 -19.06
CA CYS A 128 10.29 -6.27 -19.95
C CYS A 128 11.36 -7.35 -20.14
N ASP A 129 12.27 -7.21 -21.11
CA ASP A 129 13.46 -8.07 -21.20
C ASP A 129 14.63 -7.42 -20.45
N THR A 130 14.79 -7.78 -19.17
CA THR A 130 15.90 -7.27 -18.34
C THR A 130 16.49 -8.38 -17.49
N SER A 131 17.83 -8.35 -17.36
CA SER A 131 18.58 -9.24 -16.48
C SER A 131 18.68 -8.72 -15.04
N ASP A 132 18.42 -7.43 -14.79
CA ASP A 132 18.48 -6.77 -13.48
C ASP A 132 17.12 -6.19 -13.05
N VAL A 133 16.13 -7.08 -12.91
CA VAL A 133 14.77 -6.72 -12.42
C VAL A 133 14.84 -5.94 -11.10
N ARG A 134 15.74 -6.33 -10.20
CA ARG A 134 15.82 -5.76 -8.85
C ARG A 134 16.31 -4.31 -8.88
N GLY A 135 17.39 -4.05 -9.62
CA GLY A 135 17.93 -2.72 -9.76
C GLY A 135 17.01 -1.81 -10.55
N GLU A 136 16.36 -2.32 -11.60
CA GLU A 136 15.38 -1.56 -12.37
C GLU A 136 14.18 -1.13 -11.54
N ILE A 137 13.56 -2.06 -10.80
CA ILE A 137 12.46 -1.75 -9.87
C ILE A 137 12.87 -0.64 -8.90
N ARG A 138 14.05 -0.75 -8.28
CA ARG A 138 14.50 0.27 -7.32
C ARG A 138 14.73 1.63 -7.97
N ARG A 139 15.30 1.69 -9.18
CA ARG A 139 15.50 2.95 -9.93
C ARG A 139 14.15 3.55 -10.29
N ALA A 140 13.30 2.77 -10.93
CA ALA A 140 11.98 3.21 -11.38
C ALA A 140 11.08 3.65 -10.22
N CYS A 141 11.09 2.94 -9.07
CA CYS A 141 10.38 3.39 -7.87
C CYS A 141 10.86 4.78 -7.42
N ARG A 142 12.18 5.03 -7.35
CA ARG A 142 12.71 6.34 -6.95
C ARG A 142 12.31 7.45 -7.91
N ASP A 143 12.41 7.19 -9.20
CA ASP A 143 12.04 8.16 -10.23
C ASP A 143 10.54 8.49 -10.16
N MET A 144 9.70 7.46 -9.99
CA MET A 144 8.26 7.59 -9.82
C MET A 144 7.90 8.34 -8.53
N PHE A 145 8.55 8.03 -7.39
CA PHE A 145 8.34 8.76 -6.13
C PHE A 145 8.63 10.25 -6.28
N ARG A 146 9.72 10.60 -6.97
CA ARG A 146 10.09 12.00 -7.22
C ARG A 146 9.12 12.67 -8.18
N LYS A 147 8.85 12.04 -9.33
CA LYS A 147 7.98 12.57 -10.39
C LYS A 147 6.58 12.88 -9.87
N HIS A 148 6.05 12.02 -9.02
CA HIS A 148 4.69 12.14 -8.48
C HIS A 148 4.64 12.82 -7.09
N ARG A 149 5.77 13.34 -6.59
CA ARG A 149 5.86 13.94 -5.25
C ARG A 149 5.24 13.05 -4.17
N LEU A 150 5.52 11.75 -4.23
CA LEU A 150 4.81 10.76 -3.42
C LEU A 150 4.99 10.99 -1.91
N ILE A 151 6.12 11.58 -1.50
CA ILE A 151 6.34 11.97 -0.10
C ILE A 151 5.23 12.91 0.39
N ASP A 152 4.88 13.93 -0.39
CA ASP A 152 3.85 14.91 -0.02
C ASP A 152 2.49 14.20 0.10
N THR A 153 2.15 13.33 -0.86
CA THR A 153 0.93 12.52 -0.80
C THR A 153 0.89 11.60 0.43
N LEU A 154 2.03 11.04 0.84
CA LEU A 154 2.11 10.17 2.02
C LEU A 154 1.90 10.98 3.31
N PHE A 155 2.46 12.19 3.42
CA PHE A 155 2.15 13.10 4.52
C PHE A 155 0.66 13.46 4.53
N ASP A 156 0.11 13.90 3.41
CA ASP A 156 -1.32 14.26 3.29
C ASP A 156 -2.24 13.10 3.70
N ASN A 157 -1.93 11.87 3.27
CA ASN A 157 -2.72 10.69 3.61
C ASN A 157 -2.61 10.34 5.10
N LEU A 158 -1.40 10.47 5.68
CA LEU A 158 -1.16 10.20 7.09
C LEU A 158 -1.88 11.21 7.99
N GLU A 159 -1.70 12.51 7.72
CA GLU A 159 -2.35 13.61 8.45
C GLU A 159 -3.87 13.51 8.33
N TYR A 160 -4.39 13.30 7.11
CA TYR A 160 -5.83 13.12 6.91
C TYR A 160 -6.40 11.97 7.75
N ALA A 161 -5.71 10.83 7.75
CA ALA A 161 -6.18 9.65 8.47
C ALA A 161 -6.10 9.82 9.99
N ILE A 162 -5.06 10.50 10.50
CA ILE A 162 -4.80 10.59 11.94
C ILE A 162 -5.40 11.86 12.57
N GLU A 163 -5.21 13.02 11.97
CA GLU A 163 -5.42 14.33 12.62
C GLU A 163 -6.81 14.93 12.38
N CYS A 164 -7.54 14.52 11.34
CA CYS A 164 -8.92 14.98 11.13
C CYS A 164 -9.97 14.33 12.07
N GLY A 165 -9.61 13.95 13.31
CA GLY A 165 -10.51 13.30 14.27
C GLY A 165 -10.31 13.66 15.74
#